data_AF-A0A820FTK3-F1
#
_entry.id   AF-A0A820FTK3-F1
#
_cell.length_a   1.000
_cell.length_b   1.000
_cell.length_c   1.000
_cell.angle_alpha   90.00
_cell.angle_beta   90.00
_cell.angle_gamma   90.00
#
_symmetry.space_group_name_H-M   'P 1'
#
loop_
_entity.id
_entity.type
_entity.pdbx_description
1 polymer ?
#
loop_
_entity_poly.entity_id
_entity_poly.type
_entity_poly.pdbx_seq_one_letter_code
_entity_poly.pdbx_strand_id
1 'polypeptide(L)'
;MATANSRTKCSVCNKANATCLCSGCSKDFCFQHLTEHRQILQRQLDEIINDHDQFQQTIIQQKQDPLNSSLIQQINQWETDSIETIQQTAQQCRETLIKLTQKTITDVEKKFIELSEKLKEIR
;
A
#
# COMPACT_ATOMS: atom_id res chain seq x y z
N MET A 1 61.67 -6.85 -35.29
CA MET A 1 61.51 -5.38 -35.11
C MET A 1 60.03 -5.05 -35.15
N ALA A 2 59.58 -4.21 -34.20
CA ALA A 2 58.27 -3.56 -34.05
C ALA A 2 57.56 -3.92 -32.72
N THR A 3 58.03 -3.37 -31.59
CA THR A 3 57.20 -3.21 -30.39
C THR A 3 56.16 -2.14 -30.71
N ALA A 4 54.94 -2.55 -31.02
CA ALA A 4 53.81 -1.62 -31.12
C ALA A 4 53.55 -1.03 -29.73
N ASN A 5 54.12 0.15 -29.45
CA ASN A 5 53.72 0.98 -28.31
C ASN A 5 52.31 1.51 -28.55
N SER A 6 51.29 0.67 -28.37
CA SER A 6 49.92 1.15 -28.24
C SER A 6 49.82 1.88 -26.90
N ARG A 7 50.10 3.18 -26.90
CA ARG A 7 49.90 4.02 -25.71
C ARG A 7 48.43 3.95 -25.33
N THR A 8 48.11 3.28 -24.24
CA THR A 8 46.78 3.26 -23.64
C THR A 8 46.36 4.68 -23.30
N LYS A 9 45.12 5.03 -23.63
CA LYS A 9 44.58 6.38 -23.44
C LYS A 9 43.60 6.36 -22.27
N CYS A 10 43.58 7.44 -21.51
CA CYS A 10 42.60 7.58 -20.44
C CYS A 10 41.17 7.61 -21.02
N SER A 11 40.27 6.82 -20.46
CA SER A 11 38.87 6.68 -20.90
C SER A 11 38.05 7.96 -20.71
N VAL A 12 38.54 8.92 -19.92
CA VAL A 12 37.85 10.20 -19.64
C VAL A 12 38.40 11.33 -20.51
N CYS A 13 39.73 11.55 -20.50
CA CYS A 13 40.34 12.68 -21.21
C CYS A 13 41.05 12.33 -22.53
N ASN A 14 41.09 11.05 -22.90
CA ASN A 14 41.69 10.53 -24.13
C ASN A 14 43.18 10.87 -24.36
N LYS A 15 43.88 11.33 -23.30
CA LYS A 15 45.32 11.62 -23.35
C LYS A 15 46.12 10.34 -23.21
N ALA A 16 47.15 10.18 -24.05
CA ALA A 16 48.11 9.09 -24.04
C ALA A 16 49.19 9.33 -22.96
N ASN A 17 48.76 9.31 -21.69
CA ASN A 17 49.63 9.46 -20.52
C ASN A 17 49.89 8.09 -19.88
N ALA A 18 50.69 8.01 -18.81
CA ALA A 18 50.74 6.81 -17.98
C ALA A 18 49.32 6.53 -17.43
N THR A 19 48.69 5.46 -17.94
CA THR A 19 47.37 5.02 -17.49
C THR A 19 47.49 3.80 -16.58
N CYS A 20 46.52 3.67 -15.69
CA CYS A 20 46.32 2.48 -14.87
C CYS A 20 44.95 1.88 -15.20
N LEU A 21 44.90 0.57 -15.32
CA LEU A 21 43.67 -0.18 -15.52
C LEU A 21 42.90 -0.30 -14.21
N CYS A 22 41.64 0.12 -14.20
CA CYS A 22 40.70 -0.27 -13.16
C CYS A 22 40.17 -1.68 -13.47
N SER A 23 40.51 -2.68 -12.64
CA SER A 23 40.08 -4.08 -12.85
C SER A 23 38.56 -4.25 -12.78
N GLY A 24 37.89 -3.53 -11.87
CA GLY A 24 36.43 -3.60 -11.73
C GLY A 24 35.67 -3.03 -12.93
N CYS A 25 36.17 -1.94 -13.51
CA CYS A 25 35.51 -1.27 -14.64
C CYS A 25 36.08 -1.65 -16.01
N SER A 26 37.20 -2.40 -16.04
CA SER A 26 37.96 -2.75 -17.25
C SER A 26 38.26 -1.54 -18.14
N LYS A 27 38.61 -0.40 -17.51
CA LYS A 27 38.88 0.90 -18.17
C LYS A 27 40.21 1.47 -17.72
N ASP A 28 40.95 2.05 -18.66
CA ASP A 28 42.20 2.77 -18.40
C ASP A 28 41.92 4.21 -17.97
N PHE A 29 42.58 4.66 -16.91
CA PHE A 29 42.49 6.03 -16.40
C PHE A 29 43.89 6.62 -16.17
N CYS A 30 44.07 7.92 -16.40
CA CYS A 30 45.24 8.60 -15.82
C CYS A 30 45.04 8.73 -14.30
N PHE A 31 46.12 8.95 -13.57
CA PHE A 31 46.11 8.95 -12.10
C PHE A 31 45.05 9.89 -11.47
N GLN A 32 44.86 11.08 -12.05
CA GLN A 32 43.85 12.03 -11.59
C GLN A 32 42.42 11.46 -11.75
N HIS A 33 42.05 11.05 -12.97
CA HIS A 33 40.72 10.50 -13.23
C HIS A 33 40.49 9.15 -12.52
N LEU A 34 41.55 8.40 -12.22
CA LEU A 34 41.43 7.19 -11.39
C LEU A 34 41.05 7.55 -9.95
N THR A 35 41.66 8.59 -9.39
CA THR A 35 41.34 9.09 -8.04
C THR A 35 39.91 9.63 -8.00
N GLU A 36 39.51 10.43 -8.97
CA GLU A 36 38.14 10.94 -9.09
C GLU A 36 37.13 9.79 -9.25
N HIS A 37 37.45 8.80 -10.10
CA HIS A 37 36.61 7.62 -10.29
C HIS A 37 36.40 6.84 -8.98
N ARG A 38 37.46 6.64 -8.19
CA ARG A 38 37.37 5.99 -6.88
C ARG A 38 36.51 6.79 -5.90
N GLN A 39 36.63 8.12 -5.89
CA GLN A 39 35.81 8.98 -5.04
C GLN A 39 34.32 8.90 -5.43
N ILE A 40 34.01 8.85 -6.73
CA ILE A 40 32.63 8.68 -7.20
C ILE A 40 32.09 7.33 -6.74
N LEU A 41 32.84 6.24 -6.94
CA LEU A 41 32.43 4.91 -6.50
C LEU A 41 32.21 4.84 -4.98
N GLN A 42 33.05 5.51 -4.20
CA GLN A 42 32.89 5.57 -2.75
C GLN A 42 31.57 6.26 -2.37
N ARG A 43 31.27 7.42 -2.96
CA ARG A 43 30.00 8.11 -2.70
C ARG A 43 28.79 7.26 -3.08
N GLN A 44 28.83 6.60 -4.23
CA GLN A 44 27.76 5.69 -4.66
C GLN A 44 27.57 4.53 -3.67
N LEU A 45 28.66 4.00 -3.13
CA LEU A 45 28.59 2.94 -2.12
C LEU A 45 28.01 3.46 -0.81
N ASP A 46 28.41 4.66 -0.38
CA ASP A 46 27.87 5.30 0.83
C ASP A 46 26.35 5.54 0.70
N GLU A 47 25.87 5.96 -0.49
CA GLU A 47 24.45 6.08 -0.79
C GLU A 47 23.72 4.74 -0.68
N ILE A 48 24.26 3.67 -1.27
CA ILE A 48 23.67 2.32 -1.19
C ILE A 48 23.61 1.82 0.26
N ILE A 49 24.65 2.07 1.05
CA ILE A 49 24.68 1.68 2.48
C ILE A 49 23.61 2.45 3.26
N ASN A 50 23.48 3.75 3.02
CA ASN A 50 22.44 4.55 3.67
C ASN A 50 21.03 4.06 3.29
N ASP A 51 20.77 3.76 2.02
CA ASP A 51 19.48 3.22 1.57
C ASP A 51 19.19 1.85 2.19
N HIS A 52 20.20 0.99 2.27
CA HIS A 52 20.11 -0.29 2.96
C HIS A 52 19.72 -0.13 4.43
N ASP A 53 20.38 0.78 5.15
CA ASP A 53 20.13 1.01 6.58
C ASP A 53 18.73 1.60 6.81
N GLN A 54 18.28 2.54 5.96
CA GLN A 54 16.91 3.06 6.00
C GLN A 54 15.87 1.97 5.76
N PHE A 55 16.13 1.09 4.78
CA PHE A 55 15.24 -0.03 4.49
C PHE A 55 15.17 -1.01 5.67
N GLN A 56 16.32 -1.34 6.27
CA GLN A 56 16.39 -2.20 7.44
C GLN A 56 15.62 -1.60 8.64
N GLN A 57 15.74 -0.29 8.88
CA GLN A 57 14.97 0.40 9.91
C GLN A 57 13.47 0.35 9.63
N THR A 58 13.06 0.54 8.37
CA THR A 58 11.65 0.44 7.97
C THR A 58 11.07 -0.95 8.29
N ILE A 59 11.83 -2.02 7.99
CA ILE A 59 11.42 -3.40 8.33
C ILE A 59 11.30 -3.59 9.84
N ILE A 60 12.26 -3.09 10.62
CA ILE A 60 12.24 -3.19 12.09
C ILE A 60 11.01 -2.48 12.65
N GLN A 61 10.70 -1.27 12.18
CA GLN A 61 9.54 -0.50 12.60
C GLN A 61 8.23 -1.23 12.29
N GLN A 62 8.07 -1.75 11.07
CA GLN A 62 6.89 -2.54 10.70
C GLN A 62 6.76 -3.83 11.52
N LYS A 63 7.87 -4.46 11.90
CA LYS A 63 7.87 -5.63 12.77
C LYS A 63 7.47 -5.30 14.21
N GLN A 64 7.87 -4.12 14.72
CA GLN A 64 7.55 -3.68 16.08
C GLN A 64 6.09 -3.26 16.24
N ASP A 65 5.49 -2.68 15.20
CA ASP A 65 4.08 -2.29 15.20
C ASP A 65 3.34 -2.80 13.95
N PRO A 66 3.03 -4.12 13.89
CA PRO A 66 2.33 -4.71 12.76
C PRO A 66 0.90 -4.15 12.58
N LEU A 67 0.31 -3.65 13.66
CA LEU A 67 -1.06 -3.13 13.70
C LEU A 67 -1.16 -1.74 13.06
N ASN A 68 -0.07 -0.98 13.01
CA ASN A 68 0.02 0.30 12.30
C ASN A 68 0.32 0.13 10.80
N SER A 69 0.22 -1.08 10.26
CA SER A 69 0.27 -1.27 8.81
C SER A 69 -1.01 -0.73 8.16
N SER A 70 -0.85 -0.12 6.99
CA SER A 70 -1.98 0.40 6.19
C SER A 70 -3.01 -0.71 5.86
N LEU A 71 -2.58 -1.96 5.74
CA LEU A 71 -3.48 -3.09 5.48
C LEU A 71 -4.38 -3.40 6.68
N ILE A 72 -3.85 -3.36 7.91
CA ILE A 72 -4.67 -3.55 9.12
C ILE A 72 -5.67 -2.40 9.26
N GLN A 73 -5.27 -1.16 8.98
CA GLN A 73 -6.20 -0.03 8.98
C GLN A 73 -7.33 -0.20 7.96
N GLN A 74 -7.04 -0.72 6.76
CA GLN A 74 -8.06 -1.03 5.76
C GLN A 74 -9.01 -2.14 6.22
N ILE A 75 -8.50 -3.18 6.90
CA ILE A 75 -9.32 -4.23 7.50
C ILE A 75 -10.25 -3.65 8.56
N ASN A 76 -9.74 -2.81 9.46
CA ASN A 76 -10.54 -2.18 10.52
C ASN A 76 -11.63 -1.27 9.95
N GLN A 77 -11.31 -0.53 8.88
CA GLN A 77 -12.30 0.31 8.19
C GLN A 77 -13.39 -0.56 7.55
N TRP A 78 -13.00 -1.60 6.82
CA TRP A 78 -13.94 -2.55 6.22
C TRP A 78 -14.85 -3.21 7.27
N GLU A 79 -14.30 -3.59 8.43
CA GLU A 79 -15.07 -4.15 9.54
C GLU A 79 -16.12 -3.14 10.06
N THR A 80 -15.69 -1.90 10.27
CA THR A 80 -16.57 -0.81 10.74
C THR A 80 -17.72 -0.56 9.75
N ASP A 81 -17.40 -0.40 8.46
CA ASP A 81 -18.39 -0.15 7.40
C ASP A 81 -19.37 -1.32 7.26
N SER A 82 -18.88 -2.55 7.42
CA SER A 82 -19.71 -3.76 7.37
C SER A 82 -20.68 -3.82 8.54
N ILE A 83 -20.23 -3.52 9.76
CA ILE A 83 -21.09 -3.46 10.94
C ILE A 83 -22.19 -2.42 10.76
N GLU A 84 -21.83 -1.21 10.30
CA GLU A 84 -22.80 -0.14 10.05
C GLU A 84 -23.85 -0.59 9.02
N THR A 85 -23.41 -1.18 7.91
CA THR A 85 -24.30 -1.68 6.85
C THR A 85 -25.29 -2.73 7.39
N ILE A 86 -24.80 -3.67 8.20
CA ILE A 86 -25.64 -4.71 8.82
C ILE A 86 -26.67 -4.07 9.75
N GLN A 87 -26.25 -3.11 10.58
CA GLN A 87 -27.13 -2.43 11.52
C GLN A 87 -28.22 -1.62 10.81
N GLN A 88 -27.85 -0.84 9.79
CA GLN A 88 -28.80 -0.07 8.99
C GLN A 88 -29.82 -0.99 8.30
N THR A 89 -29.35 -2.07 7.69
CA THR A 89 -30.22 -3.05 7.02
C THR A 89 -31.18 -3.71 8.02
N ALA A 90 -30.68 -4.13 9.18
CA ALA A 90 -31.50 -4.72 10.23
C ALA A 90 -32.58 -3.73 10.72
N GLN A 91 -32.23 -2.45 10.88
CA GLN A 91 -33.17 -1.42 11.28
C GLN A 91 -34.27 -1.20 10.24
N GLN A 92 -33.91 -1.12 8.96
CA GLN A 92 -34.88 -1.01 7.86
C GLN A 92 -35.86 -2.20 7.82
N CYS A 93 -35.35 -3.41 8.04
CA CYS A 93 -36.17 -4.61 8.12
C CYS A 93 -37.15 -4.55 9.30
N ARG A 94 -36.69 -4.13 10.49
CA ARG A 94 -37.55 -3.96 11.68
C ARG A 94 -38.65 -2.95 11.42
N GLU A 95 -38.33 -1.79 10.86
CA GLU A 95 -39.31 -0.74 10.55
C GLU A 95 -40.36 -1.21 9.54
N THR A 96 -39.93 -1.96 8.53
CA THR A 96 -40.82 -2.55 7.52
C THR A 96 -41.79 -3.53 8.16
N LEU A 97 -41.30 -4.43 9.02
CA LEU A 97 -42.12 -5.39 9.75
C LEU A 97 -43.12 -4.71 10.70
N ILE A 98 -42.69 -3.67 11.42
CA ILE A 98 -43.58 -2.91 12.31
C ILE A 98 -44.73 -2.30 11.50
N LYS A 99 -44.43 -1.63 10.37
CA LYS A 99 -45.45 -1.03 9.50
C LYS A 99 -46.43 -2.07 8.95
N LEU A 100 -45.93 -3.21 8.48
CA LEU A 100 -46.76 -4.32 7.99
C LEU A 100 -47.65 -4.89 9.10
N THR A 101 -47.10 -5.08 10.29
CA THR A 101 -47.82 -5.62 11.44
C THR A 101 -48.92 -4.67 11.89
N GLN A 102 -48.62 -3.38 12.03
CA GLN A 102 -49.59 -2.35 12.38
C GLN A 102 -50.74 -2.31 11.37
N LYS A 103 -50.42 -2.28 10.07
CA LYS A 103 -51.45 -2.32 9.01
C LYS A 103 -52.34 -3.56 9.13
N THR A 104 -51.72 -4.73 9.31
CA THR A 104 -52.45 -6.00 9.42
C THR A 104 -53.37 -6.01 10.64
N ILE A 105 -52.89 -5.53 11.79
CA ILE A 105 -53.70 -5.43 13.02
C ILE A 105 -54.88 -4.50 12.80
N THR A 106 -54.66 -3.31 12.25
CA THR A 106 -55.74 -2.35 11.96
C THR A 106 -56.78 -2.92 10.99
N ASP A 107 -56.34 -3.66 9.98
CA ASP A 107 -57.26 -4.32 9.03
C ASP A 107 -58.07 -5.44 9.70
N VAL A 108 -57.48 -6.18 10.63
CA VAL A 108 -58.17 -7.20 11.43
C VAL A 108 -59.19 -6.54 12.39
N GLU A 109 -58.80 -5.47 13.08
CA GLU A 109 -59.68 -4.72 13.98
C GLU A 109 -60.93 -4.21 13.25
N LYS A 110 -60.77 -3.63 12.06
CA LYS A 110 -61.90 -3.17 11.23
C LYS A 110 -62.85 -4.31 10.89
N LYS A 111 -62.32 -5.43 10.40
CA LYS A 111 -63.15 -6.62 10.06
C LYS A 111 -63.87 -7.18 11.29
N PHE A 112 -63.23 -7.13 12.46
CA PHE A 112 -63.84 -7.58 13.71
C PHE A 112 -64.99 -6.68 14.16
N ILE A 113 -64.84 -5.35 14.02
CA ILE A 113 -65.90 -4.37 14.28
C ILE A 113 -67.09 -4.61 13.34
N GLU A 114 -66.84 -4.71 12.03
CA GLU A 114 -67.89 -4.99 11.03
C GLU A 114 -68.66 -6.29 11.32
N LEU A 115 -67.94 -7.35 11.73
CA LEU A 115 -68.57 -8.61 12.12
C LEU A 115 -69.44 -8.43 13.37
N SER A 116 -68.95 -7.69 14.36
CA SER A 116 -69.68 -7.43 15.61
C SER A 116 -70.95 -6.62 15.38
N GLU A 117 -70.95 -5.67 14.44
CA GLU A 117 -72.14 -4.93 14.03
C GLU A 117 -73.17 -5.82 13.35
N LYS A 118 -72.74 -6.63 12.36
CA LYS A 118 -73.62 -7.62 11.70
C LYS A 118 -74.27 -8.59 12.68
N LEU A 119 -73.54 -9.03 13.72
CA LEU A 119 -74.09 -9.90 14.75
C LEU A 119 -75.17 -9.22 15.60
N LYS A 120 -75.08 -7.90 15.82
CA LYS A 120 -76.10 -7.14 16.54
C LYS A 120 -77.37 -6.96 15.70
N GLU A 121 -77.25 -6.82 14.38
CA GLU A 121 -78.40 -6.67 13.46
C GLU A 121 -79.22 -7.95 13.32
N ILE A 122 -78.63 -9.13 13.55
CA ILE A 122 -79.30 -10.44 13.47
C ILE A 122 -80.11 -10.74 14.75
N ARG A 123 -79.84 -10.05 15.87
CA ARG A 123 -80.50 -10.24 17.16
C ARG A 123 -81.75 -9.38 17.30
#